data_AF-A0A220ILV2-F1
#
_entry.id   AF-A0A220ILV2-F1
#
_cell.length_a   1.000
_cell.length_b   1.000
_cell.length_c   1.000
_cell.angle_alpha   90.00
_cell.angle_beta   90.00
_cell.angle_gamma   90.00
#
_symmetry.space_group_name_H-M   'P 1'
#
loop_
_entity.id
_entity.type
_entity.pdbx_description
1 polymer ?
#
loop_
_entity_poly.entity_id
_entity_poly.type
_entity_poly.pdbx_seq_one_letter_code
_entity_poly.pdbx_strand_id
1 'polypeptide(L)'
;KKKFNSGKKEQYRIRLQEKQKLRFHYGLTERQLLRYVHIAGKAKRSTGQVLLQLLEMRLDNILFRLGMASTIPGARQLVNHRHILVNGRIVNIPSFRCKPRDIITTKDNQRSKGLVQNYIASSDPGKLPKHLAIDTLEYKGLVNKILDRKWVGLKINELLVVEYYSRQT
;
A
#
# COMPACT_ATOMS: atom_id res chain seq x y z
N LYS A 1 42.38 -11.69 21.33
CA LYS A 1 41.35 -12.04 20.32
C LYS A 1 40.28 -10.95 20.30
N LYS A 2 40.27 -10.06 19.28
CA LYS A 2 39.23 -9.01 19.13
C LYS A 2 37.87 -9.71 18.98
N LYS A 3 36.95 -9.50 19.93
CA LYS A 3 35.54 -9.91 19.79
C LYS A 3 35.00 -9.27 18.51
N PHE A 4 34.80 -10.05 17.45
CA PHE A 4 34.12 -9.59 16.26
C PHE A 4 32.72 -9.09 16.68
N ASN A 5 32.35 -7.87 16.28
CA ASN A 5 31.07 -7.19 16.53
C ASN A 5 29.86 -7.97 15.95
N SER A 6 29.55 -9.15 16.47
CA SER A 6 28.40 -9.98 16.03
C SER A 6 27.08 -9.25 16.28
N GLY A 7 26.92 -8.62 17.45
CA GLY A 7 25.69 -7.88 17.81
C GLY A 7 25.37 -6.69 16.89
N LYS A 8 26.38 -5.95 16.40
CA LYS A 8 26.15 -4.83 15.47
C LYS A 8 25.70 -5.32 14.08
N LYS A 9 26.26 -6.45 13.62
CA LYS A 9 25.84 -7.10 12.37
C LYS A 9 24.40 -7.63 12.48
N GLU A 10 24.05 -8.22 13.62
CA GLU A 10 22.69 -8.68 13.93
C GLU A 10 21.66 -7.53 13.85
N GLN A 11 21.93 -6.41 14.53
CA GLN A 11 21.03 -5.24 14.55
C GLN A 11 20.84 -4.60 13.17
N TYR A 12 21.89 -4.54 12.35
CA TYR A 12 21.76 -4.07 10.97
C TYR A 12 20.90 -5.03 10.13
N ARG A 13 21.12 -6.34 10.28
CA ARG A 13 20.37 -7.38 9.55
C ARG A 13 18.88 -7.32 9.86
N ILE A 14 18.51 -7.18 11.14
CA ILE A 14 17.11 -7.09 11.58
C ILE A 14 16.42 -5.88 10.92
N ARG A 15 17.04 -4.70 10.96
CA ARG A 15 16.49 -3.48 10.32
C ARG A 15 16.37 -3.61 8.81
N LEU A 16 17.41 -4.17 8.18
CA LEU A 16 17.40 -4.44 6.74
C LEU A 16 16.23 -5.37 6.38
N GLN A 17 15.99 -6.43 7.16
CA GLN A 17 14.88 -7.36 6.93
C GLN A 17 13.52 -6.66 7.04
N GLU A 18 13.28 -5.85 8.07
CA GLU A 18 12.02 -5.11 8.23
C GLU A 18 11.77 -4.16 7.04
N LYS A 19 12.81 -3.45 6.59
CA LYS A 19 12.74 -2.62 5.39
C LYS A 19 12.40 -3.44 4.14
N GLN A 20 13.05 -4.58 3.94
CA GLN A 20 12.81 -5.43 2.78
C GLN A 20 11.39 -6.00 2.78
N LYS A 21 10.85 -6.43 3.93
CA LYS A 21 9.44 -6.87 4.06
C LYS A 21 8.49 -5.80 3.54
N LEU A 22 8.67 -4.55 3.98
CA LEU A 22 7.87 -3.42 3.53
C LEU A 22 8.00 -3.18 2.03
N ARG A 23 9.25 -3.15 1.53
CA ARG A 23 9.53 -2.92 0.11
C ARG A 23 8.87 -3.95 -0.79
N PHE A 24 8.99 -5.23 -0.45
CA PHE A 24 8.41 -6.32 -1.24
C PHE A 24 6.89 -6.38 -1.13
N HIS A 25 6.33 -6.20 0.07
CA HIS A 25 4.88 -6.18 0.26
C HIS A 25 4.20 -5.15 -0.64
N TYR A 26 4.68 -3.90 -0.63
CA TYR A 26 4.10 -2.84 -1.48
C TYR A 26 4.71 -2.78 -2.89
N GLY A 27 5.63 -3.69 -3.24
CA GLY A 27 6.30 -3.75 -4.54
C GLY A 27 7.10 -2.49 -4.91
N LEU A 28 7.70 -1.78 -3.97
CA LEU A 28 8.36 -0.49 -4.21
C LEU A 28 9.81 -0.65 -4.65
N THR A 29 10.34 0.32 -5.39
CA THR A 29 11.79 0.45 -5.56
C THR A 29 12.40 1.12 -4.33
N GLU A 30 13.70 0.90 -4.08
CA GLU A 30 14.39 1.52 -2.94
C GLU A 30 14.31 3.06 -3.01
N ARG A 31 14.51 3.63 -4.22
CA ARG A 31 14.40 5.07 -4.47
C ARG A 31 13.02 5.63 -4.15
N GLN A 32 11.95 4.89 -4.48
CA GLN A 32 10.59 5.30 -4.14
C GLN A 32 10.36 5.23 -2.63
N LEU A 33 10.82 4.16 -1.97
CA LEU A 33 10.68 4.01 -0.53
C LEU A 33 11.42 5.13 0.23
N LEU A 34 12.66 5.43 -0.15
CA LEU A 34 13.43 6.57 0.36
C LEU A 34 12.67 7.90 0.24
N ARG A 35 12.02 8.14 -0.91
CA ARG A 35 11.20 9.34 -1.11
C ARG A 35 10.02 9.40 -0.13
N TYR A 36 9.33 8.29 0.10
CA TYR A 36 8.24 8.23 1.08
C TYR A 36 8.74 8.46 2.51
N VAL A 37 9.89 7.92 2.88
CA VAL A 37 10.52 8.15 4.19
C VAL A 37 10.85 9.62 4.38
N HIS A 38 11.41 10.28 3.37
CA HIS A 38 11.70 11.72 3.43
C HIS A 38 10.43 12.57 3.56
N ILE A 39 9.36 12.23 2.82
CA ILE A 39 8.07 12.91 2.95
C ILE A 39 7.48 12.69 4.35
N ALA A 40 7.58 11.47 4.88
CA ALA A 40 7.09 11.14 6.22
C ALA A 40 7.89 11.85 7.32
N GLY A 41 9.21 12.01 7.15
CA GLY A 41 10.08 12.71 8.11
C GLY A 41 9.84 14.21 8.20
N LYS A 42 9.22 14.81 7.16
CA LYS A 42 8.78 16.22 7.18
C LYS A 42 7.43 16.42 7.90
N ALA A 43 6.69 15.36 8.15
CA ALA A 43 5.39 15.46 8.80
C ALA A 43 5.55 15.69 10.31
N LYS A 44 4.62 16.45 10.91
CA LYS A 44 4.62 16.72 12.37
C LYS A 44 4.27 15.49 13.23
N ARG A 45 3.75 14.42 12.63
CA ARG A 45 3.31 13.19 13.33
C ARG A 45 4.43 12.16 13.33
N SER A 46 4.24 11.03 14.03
CA SER A 46 5.20 9.92 14.03
C SER A 46 5.56 9.47 12.60
N THR A 47 6.84 9.58 12.24
CA THR A 47 7.37 9.28 10.90
C THR A 47 6.97 7.89 10.41
N GLY A 48 7.07 6.88 11.27
CA GLY A 48 6.73 5.51 10.92
C GLY A 48 5.24 5.32 10.61
N GLN A 49 4.37 5.96 11.40
CA GLN A 49 2.92 5.91 11.18
C GLN A 49 2.55 6.61 9.88
N VAL A 50 3.12 7.79 9.63
CA VAL A 50 2.89 8.54 8.39
C VAL A 50 3.41 7.74 7.19
N LEU A 51 4.58 7.11 7.29
CA LEU A 51 5.11 6.26 6.22
C LEU A 51 4.13 5.15 5.85
N LEU A 52 3.62 4.39 6.82
CA LEU A 52 2.65 3.33 6.55
C LEU A 52 1.34 3.88 5.95
N GLN A 53 0.86 5.01 6.45
CA GLN A 53 -0.30 5.70 5.90
C GLN A 53 -0.07 6.10 4.43
N LEU A 54 1.11 6.62 4.08
CA LEU A 54 1.43 7.00 2.70
C LEU A 54 1.45 5.81 1.74
N LEU A 55 1.85 4.63 2.23
CA LEU A 55 1.97 3.42 1.43
C LEU A 55 0.63 2.70 1.26
N GLU A 56 -0.16 2.61 2.33
CA GLU A 56 -1.47 1.96 2.27
C GLU A 56 -2.48 2.78 1.45
N MET A 57 -2.36 4.12 1.44
CA MET A 57 -3.24 5.02 0.67
C MET A 57 -2.91 5.08 -0.83
N ARG A 58 -2.06 4.19 -1.34
CA ARG A 58 -1.78 4.09 -2.79
C ARG A 58 -2.91 3.35 -3.50
N LEU A 59 -3.21 3.75 -4.74
CA LEU A 59 -4.28 3.17 -5.54
C LEU A 59 -4.12 1.66 -5.76
N ASP A 60 -2.91 1.21 -6.09
CA ASP A 60 -2.63 -0.23 -6.28
C ASP A 60 -2.91 -1.05 -5.02
N ASN A 61 -2.50 -0.55 -3.87
CA ASN A 61 -2.73 -1.20 -2.60
C ASN A 61 -4.21 -1.16 -2.19
N ILE A 62 -4.91 -0.05 -2.41
CA ILE A 62 -6.35 0.05 -2.11
C ILE A 62 -7.17 -0.93 -2.96
N LEU A 63 -6.86 -1.07 -4.25
CA LEU A 63 -7.54 -2.04 -5.12
C LEU A 63 -7.35 -3.48 -4.64
N PHE A 64 -6.14 -3.83 -4.21
CA PHE A 64 -5.85 -5.12 -3.59
C PHE A 64 -6.65 -5.31 -2.29
N ARG A 65 -6.68 -4.29 -1.41
CA ARG A 65 -7.43 -4.33 -0.14
C ARG A 65 -8.93 -4.43 -0.35
N LEU A 66 -9.47 -3.81 -1.40
CA LEU A 66 -10.88 -3.89 -1.80
C LEU A 66 -11.26 -5.25 -2.41
N GLY A 67 -10.29 -6.13 -2.70
CA GLY A 67 -10.56 -7.40 -3.37
C GLY A 67 -10.82 -7.28 -4.87
N MET A 68 -10.60 -6.09 -5.46
CA MET A 68 -10.72 -5.86 -6.91
C MET A 68 -9.55 -6.47 -7.71
N ALA A 69 -8.52 -6.95 -7.01
CA ALA A 69 -7.40 -7.68 -7.56
C ALA A 69 -6.90 -8.72 -6.53
N SER A 70 -6.45 -9.87 -7.01
CA SER A 70 -5.94 -10.95 -6.15
C SER A 70 -4.56 -10.64 -5.53
N THR A 71 -3.74 -9.83 -6.21
CA THR A 71 -2.37 -9.48 -5.78
C THR A 71 -2.05 -8.03 -6.13
N ILE A 72 -1.08 -7.43 -5.42
CA ILE A 72 -0.64 -6.04 -5.68
C ILE A 72 -0.05 -5.86 -7.10
N PRO A 73 0.77 -6.79 -7.64
CA PRO A 73 1.19 -6.72 -9.05
C PRO A 73 0.01 -6.76 -10.03
N GLY A 74 -1.01 -7.59 -9.77
CA GLY A 74 -2.23 -7.62 -10.57
C GLY A 74 -3.01 -6.29 -10.52
N ALA A 75 -3.13 -5.69 -9.32
CA ALA A 75 -3.73 -4.37 -9.16
C ALA A 75 -2.98 -3.29 -9.97
N ARG A 76 -1.65 -3.33 -9.98
CA ARG A 76 -0.82 -2.41 -10.79
C ARG A 76 -1.07 -2.59 -12.28
N GLN A 77 -1.21 -3.83 -12.75
CA GLN A 77 -1.51 -4.11 -14.15
C GLN A 77 -2.87 -3.50 -14.54
N LEU A 78 -3.90 -3.67 -13.70
CA LEU A 78 -5.22 -3.08 -13.93
C LEU A 78 -5.16 -1.56 -14.04
N VAL A 79 -4.42 -0.91 -13.14
CA VAL A 79 -4.23 0.55 -13.15
C VAL A 79 -3.47 0.98 -14.41
N ASN A 80 -2.31 0.38 -14.69
CA ASN A 80 -1.49 0.73 -15.86
C ASN A 80 -2.27 0.59 -17.18
N HIS A 81 -3.13 -0.42 -17.27
CA HIS A 81 -3.95 -0.70 -18.45
C HIS A 81 -5.24 0.13 -18.52
N ARG A 82 -5.39 1.15 -17.66
CA ARG A 82 -6.52 2.10 -17.69
C ARG A 82 -7.89 1.47 -17.44
N HIS A 83 -7.95 0.41 -16.63
CA HIS A 83 -9.21 -0.22 -16.23
C HIS A 83 -9.91 0.47 -15.06
N ILE A 84 -9.20 1.34 -14.33
CA ILE A 84 -9.66 1.95 -13.08
C ILE A 84 -9.94 3.43 -13.27
N LEU A 85 -11.05 3.87 -12.67
CA LEU A 85 -11.51 5.24 -12.59
C LEU A 85 -11.47 5.68 -11.12
N VAL A 86 -10.99 6.90 -10.86
CA VAL A 86 -11.10 7.55 -9.56
C VAL A 86 -11.92 8.82 -9.76
N ASN A 87 -13.04 8.94 -9.04
CA ASN A 87 -14.01 10.04 -9.17
C ASN A 87 -14.43 10.27 -10.64
N GLY A 88 -14.67 9.19 -11.39
CA GLY A 88 -15.08 9.23 -12.80
C GLY A 88 -13.96 9.52 -13.81
N ARG A 89 -12.71 9.72 -13.37
CA ARG A 89 -11.56 9.99 -14.26
C ARG A 89 -10.61 8.80 -14.33
N ILE A 90 -10.08 8.52 -15.52
CA ILE A 90 -9.11 7.43 -15.72
C ILE A 90 -7.81 7.77 -14.98
N VAL A 91 -7.37 6.87 -14.11
CA VAL A 91 -6.09 6.97 -13.43
C VAL A 91 -5.24 5.77 -13.83
N ASN A 92 -4.08 6.04 -14.44
CA ASN A 92 -3.13 5.02 -14.90
C ASN A 92 -1.83 5.00 -14.09
N ILE A 93 -1.81 5.62 -12.91
CA ILE A 93 -0.64 5.74 -12.05
C ILE A 93 -0.88 4.89 -10.79
N PRO A 94 -0.20 3.75 -10.62
CA PRO A 94 -0.41 2.89 -9.45
C PRO A 94 -0.04 3.54 -8.12
N SER A 95 0.95 4.45 -8.15
CA SER A 95 1.37 5.26 -7.00
C SER A 95 0.47 6.47 -6.72
N PHE A 96 -0.67 6.60 -7.41
CA PHE A 96 -1.65 7.64 -7.12
C PHE A 96 -2.08 7.54 -5.66
N ARG A 97 -2.08 8.68 -4.97
CA ARG A 97 -2.45 8.74 -3.55
C ARG A 97 -3.93 9.07 -3.45
N CYS A 98 -4.73 8.09 -3.06
CA CYS A 98 -6.13 8.31 -2.79
C CYS A 98 -6.31 9.17 -1.54
N LYS A 99 -7.35 9.99 -1.58
CA LYS A 99 -7.80 10.84 -0.48
C LYS A 99 -9.07 10.24 0.12
N PRO A 100 -9.40 10.61 1.37
CA PRO A 100 -10.72 10.33 1.92
C PRO A 100 -11.80 10.88 0.99
N ARG A 101 -12.90 10.14 0.88
CA ARG A 101 -14.06 10.35 0.01
C ARG A 101 -13.80 10.11 -1.48
N ASP A 102 -12.63 9.60 -1.86
CA ASP A 102 -12.42 9.15 -3.23
C ASP A 102 -13.26 7.90 -3.52
N ILE A 103 -13.91 7.93 -4.69
CA ILE A 103 -14.72 6.84 -5.25
C ILE A 103 -13.89 6.14 -6.31
N ILE A 104 -13.66 4.85 -6.13
CA ILE A 104 -12.91 3.99 -7.04
C ILE A 104 -13.91 3.12 -7.80
N THR A 105 -13.90 3.22 -9.12
CA THR A 105 -14.81 2.48 -10.00
C THR A 105 -14.03 1.82 -11.13
N THR A 106 -14.67 0.90 -11.81
CA THR A 106 -14.10 0.24 -13.00
C THR A 106 -14.63 0.89 -14.26
N LYS A 107 -13.82 0.89 -15.31
CA LYS A 107 -14.23 1.41 -16.62
C LYS A 107 -15.40 0.59 -17.17
N ASP A 108 -16.37 1.28 -17.80
CA ASP A 108 -17.50 0.67 -18.50
C ASP A 108 -17.08 -0.04 -19.79
N ASN A 109 -16.41 -1.18 -19.62
CA ASN A 109 -16.04 -2.09 -20.69
C ASN A 109 -16.17 -3.52 -20.15
N GLN A 110 -16.79 -4.40 -20.94
CA GLN A 110 -17.01 -5.82 -20.62
C GLN A 110 -15.75 -6.49 -20.06
N ARG A 111 -14.58 -6.26 -20.69
CA ARG A 111 -13.31 -6.84 -20.26
C ARG A 111 -12.87 -6.36 -18.88
N SER A 112 -13.10 -5.08 -18.57
CA SER A 112 -12.69 -4.48 -17.29
C SER A 112 -13.60 -4.97 -16.16
N LYS A 113 -14.92 -4.97 -16.41
CA LYS A 113 -15.92 -5.45 -15.47
C LYS A 113 -15.74 -6.93 -15.18
N GLY A 114 -15.57 -7.77 -16.21
CA GLY A 114 -15.37 -9.21 -16.04
C GLY A 114 -14.15 -9.55 -15.19
N LEU A 115 -13.02 -8.84 -15.36
CA LEU A 115 -11.83 -9.07 -14.53
C LEU A 115 -12.10 -8.75 -13.05
N VAL A 116 -12.68 -7.59 -12.76
CA VAL A 116 -12.92 -7.16 -11.37
C VAL A 116 -14.03 -7.98 -10.71
N GLN A 117 -15.06 -8.38 -11.46
CA GLN A 117 -16.10 -9.29 -11.02
C GLN A 117 -15.52 -10.61 -10.53
N ASN A 118 -14.65 -11.23 -11.33
CA ASN A 118 -14.01 -12.50 -10.98
C ASN A 118 -13.18 -12.37 -9.69
N TYR A 119 -12.47 -11.25 -9.52
CA TYR A 119 -11.69 -11.01 -8.30
C TYR A 119 -12.58 -10.81 -7.07
N ILE A 120 -13.63 -9.99 -7.17
CA ILE A 120 -14.55 -9.74 -6.06
C ILE A 120 -15.28 -11.02 -5.66
N ALA A 121 -15.72 -11.83 -6.63
CA ALA A 121 -16.37 -13.12 -6.36
C ALA A 121 -15.44 -14.11 -5.62
N SER A 122 -14.14 -14.05 -5.89
CA SER A 122 -13.13 -14.86 -5.19
C SER A 122 -12.65 -14.28 -3.86
N SER A 123 -13.04 -13.03 -3.55
CA SER A 123 -12.55 -12.30 -2.39
C SER A 123 -13.45 -12.50 -1.18
N ASP A 124 -12.83 -12.60 0.00
CA ASP A 124 -13.55 -12.71 1.26
C ASP A 124 -13.76 -11.30 1.86
N PRO A 125 -15.01 -10.79 1.92
CA PRO A 125 -15.29 -9.45 2.42
C PRO A 125 -14.97 -9.28 3.92
N GLY A 126 -14.83 -10.37 4.68
CA GLY A 126 -14.51 -10.32 6.12
C GLY A 126 -13.14 -9.69 6.44
N LYS A 127 -12.26 -9.54 5.44
CA LYS A 127 -10.90 -9.00 5.61
C LYS A 127 -10.78 -7.50 5.30
N LEU A 128 -11.88 -6.83 4.96
CA LEU A 128 -11.89 -5.42 4.59
C LEU A 128 -11.63 -4.52 5.81
N PRO A 129 -10.62 -3.63 5.75
CA PRO A 129 -10.35 -2.70 6.82
C PRO A 129 -11.41 -1.57 6.86
N LYS A 130 -11.78 -1.09 8.05
CA LYS A 130 -12.86 -0.10 8.27
C LYS A 130 -12.72 1.24 7.52
N HIS A 131 -11.53 1.56 7.01
CA HIS A 131 -11.30 2.78 6.25
C HIS A 131 -11.72 2.66 4.78
N LEU A 132 -12.05 1.45 4.31
CA LEU A 132 -12.53 1.16 2.98
C LEU A 132 -13.94 0.58 3.07
N ALA A 133 -14.75 0.88 2.07
CA ALA A 133 -16.03 0.24 1.83
C ALA A 133 -16.06 -0.22 0.37
N ILE A 134 -16.76 -1.33 0.11
CA ILE A 134 -17.03 -1.80 -1.23
C ILE A 134 -18.53 -2.06 -1.36
N ASP A 135 -19.08 -1.58 -2.47
CA ASP A 135 -20.37 -2.01 -2.97
C ASP A 135 -20.13 -3.13 -4.00
N THR A 136 -20.56 -4.33 -3.67
CA THR A 136 -20.37 -5.52 -4.51
C THR A 136 -21.32 -5.57 -5.71
N LEU A 137 -22.43 -4.81 -5.69
CA LEU A 137 -23.38 -4.73 -6.79
C LEU A 137 -22.89 -3.78 -7.88
N GLU A 138 -22.43 -2.59 -7.47
CA GLU A 138 -21.89 -1.58 -8.39
C GLU A 138 -20.39 -1.74 -8.69
N TYR A 139 -19.71 -2.68 -8.03
CA TYR A 139 -18.24 -2.84 -8.06
C TYR A 139 -17.52 -1.53 -7.78
N LYS A 140 -17.98 -0.84 -6.73
CA LYS A 140 -17.57 0.51 -6.38
C LYS A 140 -16.90 0.52 -5.02
N GLY A 141 -15.65 0.95 -5.00
CA GLY A 141 -14.87 1.15 -3.77
C GLY A 141 -15.00 2.58 -3.28
N LEU A 142 -15.04 2.77 -1.97
CA LEU A 142 -15.04 4.08 -1.34
C LEU A 142 -13.98 4.13 -0.23
N VAL A 143 -13.18 5.20 -0.25
CA VAL A 143 -12.17 5.46 0.78
C VAL A 143 -12.81 6.34 1.86
N ASN A 144 -13.27 5.77 2.96
CA ASN A 144 -13.99 6.50 4.02
C ASN A 144 -13.11 7.52 4.74
N LYS A 145 -11.92 7.07 5.13
CA LYS A 145 -11.00 7.84 5.98
C LYS A 145 -9.56 7.47 5.72
N ILE A 146 -8.68 8.27 6.31
CA ILE A 146 -7.27 7.95 6.41
C ILE A 146 -7.10 6.67 7.23
N LEU A 147 -6.14 5.83 6.83
CA LEU A 147 -5.78 4.62 7.56
C LEU A 147 -5.27 4.92 8.97
N ASP A 148 -5.82 4.20 9.95
CA ASP A 148 -5.23 4.05 11.28
C ASP A 148 -4.24 2.87 11.32
N ARG A 149 -3.15 3.02 12.09
CA ARG A 149 -2.12 1.98 12.26
C ARG A 149 -2.69 0.58 12.54
N LYS A 150 -3.77 0.49 13.33
CA LYS A 150 -4.38 -0.77 13.76
C LYS A 150 -4.94 -1.60 12.59
N TRP A 151 -5.14 -1.01 11.41
CA TRP A 151 -5.68 -1.69 10.24
C TRP A 151 -4.65 -1.95 9.15
N VAL A 152 -3.37 -1.69 9.41
CA VAL A 152 -2.28 -2.11 8.54
C VAL A 152 -2.24 -3.64 8.55
N GLY A 153 -2.41 -4.27 7.37
CA GLY A 153 -2.45 -5.73 7.27
C GLY A 153 -1.08 -6.41 7.30
N LEU A 154 0.00 -5.66 7.47
CA LEU A 154 1.38 -6.16 7.58
C LEU A 154 1.87 -6.05 9.02
N LYS A 155 2.27 -7.17 9.62
CA LYS A 155 2.98 -7.19 10.91
C LYS A 155 4.41 -6.69 10.69
N ILE A 156 4.65 -5.43 11.01
CA ILE A 156 5.95 -4.77 10.82
C ILE A 156 6.28 -3.86 11.99
N ASN A 157 7.57 -3.72 12.29
CA ASN A 157 8.06 -2.69 13.19
C ASN A 157 8.64 -1.52 12.38
N GLU A 158 7.82 -0.52 12.10
CA GLU A 158 8.21 0.65 11.30
C GLU A 158 9.31 1.50 11.95
N LEU A 159 9.51 1.44 13.28
CA LEU A 159 10.61 2.17 13.94
C LEU A 159 11.97 1.68 13.43
N LEU A 160 12.11 0.37 13.22
CA LEU A 160 13.35 -0.24 12.68
C LEU A 160 13.62 0.19 11.24
N VAL A 161 12.56 0.44 10.46
CA VAL A 161 12.68 0.96 9.09
C VAL A 161 13.14 2.42 9.12
N VAL A 162 12.58 3.25 10.00
CA VAL A 162 13.02 4.64 10.17
C VAL A 162 14.48 4.69 10.61
N GLU A 163 14.86 3.90 11.62
CA GLU A 163 16.24 3.84 12.13
C GLU A 163 17.25 3.38 11.06
N TYR A 164 16.84 2.51 10.14
CA TYR A 164 17.68 2.09 9.02
C TYR A 164 18.07 3.29 8.15
N TYR A 165 17.12 4.15 7.80
CA TYR A 165 17.35 5.28 6.90
C TYR A 165 18.04 6.44 7.59
N SER A 166 17.78 6.70 8.89
CA SER A 166 18.47 7.74 9.65
C SER A 166 19.97 7.51 9.80
N ARG A 167 20.46 6.29 9.57
CA ARG A 167 21.90 5.96 9.60
C ARG A 167 22.57 5.96 8.24
N GLN A 168 21.80 6.04 7.15
CA GLN A 168 22.32 6.07 5.79
C GLN A 168 22.41 7.48 5.20
N THR A 169 21.64 8.41 5.76
CA THR A 169 21.75 9.86 5.53
C THR A 169 22.68 10.50 6.54
#